data_AF-A0A942BNC3-F1
#
_entry.id   AF-A0A942BNC3-F1
#
_cell.length_a   1.000
_cell.length_b   1.000
_cell.length_c   1.000
_cell.angle_alpha   90.00
_cell.angle_beta   90.00
_cell.angle_gamma   90.00
#
_symmetry.space_group_name_H-M   'P 1'
#
loop_
_entity.id
_entity.type
_entity.pdbx_description
1 polymer ?
#
loop_
_entity_poly.entity_id
_entity_poly.type
_entity_poly.pdbx_seq_one_letter_code
_entity_poly.pdbx_strand_id
1 'polypeptide(L)'
;MFIPNYIPDPVEVTGNASLSPYLDRVKFAKKVVAYHFLSVVGVFLASAAPWPRFDLRLISIGVFTLIFTLSLVRIETRGTQLDQRLSLILFPALWVSLAFALHEMRSLGWPVWSVLCGELALVIYAATCGRDYSWFGQWFLSLVGSSVACWLVANQLGLPASTVWVALLTNAGFLTYVVYDSAMIMRRRRIDEAGGAVVDLYRDVLNVFGYAVRCWRHWKQHGIWIPR
;
A
#
# COMPACT_ATOMS: atom_id res chain seq x y z
N MET A 1 33.78 12.01 6.92
CA MET A 1 32.97 10.96 6.28
C MET A 1 31.61 11.55 5.97
N PHE A 2 31.23 11.62 4.69
CA PHE A 2 29.89 12.08 4.31
C PHE A 2 28.92 10.92 4.56
N ILE A 3 28.12 11.01 5.61
CA ILE A 3 27.03 10.06 5.85
C ILE A 3 25.86 10.55 5.01
N PRO A 4 25.46 9.85 3.94
CA PRO A 4 24.31 10.26 3.16
C PRO A 4 23.07 10.29 4.06
N ASN A 5 22.20 11.29 3.86
CA ASN A 5 20.98 11.45 4.68
C ASN A 5 20.00 10.27 4.55
N TYR A 6 20.13 9.44 3.51
CA TYR A 6 19.30 8.27 3.25
C TYR A 6 20.14 7.12 2.71
N ILE A 7 19.90 5.90 3.22
CA ILE A 7 20.50 4.65 2.71
C ILE A 7 19.36 3.66 2.43
N PRO A 8 19.21 3.15 1.20
CA PRO A 8 19.91 3.52 -0.04
C PRO A 8 19.31 4.81 -0.64
N ASP A 9 19.93 5.31 -1.72
CA ASP A 9 19.43 6.50 -2.39
C ASP A 9 17.95 6.37 -2.77
N PRO A 10 17.13 7.41 -2.51
CA PRO A 10 15.73 7.38 -2.83
C PRO A 10 15.56 7.24 -4.35
N VAL A 11 14.58 6.43 -4.74
CA VAL A 11 14.16 6.37 -6.15
C VAL A 11 13.32 7.60 -6.40
N GLU A 12 13.86 8.53 -7.18
CA GLU A 12 13.17 9.77 -7.52
C GLU A 12 12.89 9.83 -9.02
N VAL A 13 11.70 10.32 -9.37
CA VAL A 13 11.34 10.63 -10.75
C VAL A 13 11.45 12.13 -10.96
N THR A 14 11.96 12.56 -12.11
CA THR A 14 12.02 13.98 -12.46
C THR A 14 10.62 14.59 -12.48
N GLY A 15 10.46 15.72 -11.79
CA GLY A 15 9.16 16.39 -11.64
C GLY A 15 8.17 15.64 -10.73
N ASN A 16 8.67 14.85 -9.78
CA ASN A 16 7.82 14.14 -8.84
C ASN A 16 6.96 15.08 -7.98
N ALA A 17 5.86 14.55 -7.46
CA ALA A 17 4.88 15.29 -6.69
C ALA A 17 5.51 15.99 -5.47
N SER A 18 6.55 15.41 -4.85
CA SER A 18 7.19 16.01 -3.66
C SER A 18 7.85 17.37 -3.92
N LEU A 19 8.16 17.70 -5.18
CA LEU A 19 8.71 18.98 -5.63
C LEU A 19 7.63 20.03 -5.93
N SER A 20 6.36 19.65 -5.97
CA SER A 20 5.26 20.55 -6.33
C SER A 20 4.86 21.46 -5.17
N PRO A 21 4.10 22.54 -5.43
CA PRO A 21 3.54 23.39 -4.38
C PRO A 21 2.81 22.56 -3.32
N TYR A 22 2.88 22.99 -2.06
CA TYR A 22 2.37 22.20 -0.93
C TYR A 22 0.89 21.80 -1.07
N LEU A 23 0.04 22.71 -1.55
CA LEU A 23 -1.38 22.41 -1.75
C LEU A 23 -1.59 21.32 -2.80
N ASP A 24 -0.77 21.27 -3.84
CA ASP A 24 -0.89 20.25 -4.89
C ASP A 24 -0.38 18.88 -4.40
N ARG A 25 0.64 18.88 -3.55
CA ARG A 25 1.08 17.68 -2.81
C ARG A 25 -0.02 17.09 -1.95
N VAL A 26 -0.69 17.94 -1.18
CA VAL A 26 -1.81 17.52 -0.32
C VAL A 26 -2.97 17.00 -1.16
N LYS A 27 -3.34 17.69 -2.24
CA LYS A 27 -4.39 17.22 -3.17
C LYS A 27 -4.04 15.85 -3.76
N PHE A 28 -2.79 15.67 -4.19
CA PHE A 28 -2.30 14.41 -4.72
C PHE A 28 -2.41 13.29 -3.67
N ALA A 29 -1.91 13.52 -2.45
CA ALA A 29 -1.99 12.55 -1.35
C ALA A 29 -3.45 12.15 -1.04
N LYS A 30 -4.35 13.14 -0.91
CA LYS A 30 -5.78 12.90 -0.69
C LYS A 30 -6.42 12.09 -1.82
N LYS A 31 -6.06 12.39 -3.07
CA LYS A 31 -6.56 11.68 -4.26
C LYS A 31 -6.09 10.22 -4.28
N VAL A 32 -4.82 9.97 -3.97
CA VAL A 32 -4.27 8.61 -3.88
C VAL A 32 -4.96 7.81 -2.78
N VAL A 33 -5.10 8.38 -1.58
CA VAL A 33 -5.81 7.74 -0.45
C VAL A 33 -7.26 7.43 -0.82
N ALA A 34 -7.98 8.36 -1.44
CA ALA A 34 -9.36 8.15 -1.86
C ALA A 34 -9.49 7.05 -2.94
N TYR A 35 -8.62 7.06 -3.95
CA TYR A 35 -8.65 6.04 -5.01
C TYR A 35 -8.25 4.66 -4.50
N HIS A 36 -7.27 4.59 -3.59
CA HIS A 36 -6.89 3.35 -2.94
C HIS A 36 -8.06 2.79 -2.12
N PHE A 37 -8.70 3.61 -1.28
CA PHE A 37 -9.91 3.20 -0.55
C PHE A 37 -11.01 2.67 -1.48
N LEU A 38 -11.32 3.38 -2.56
CA LEU A 38 -12.33 2.92 -3.53
C LEU A 38 -11.95 1.57 -4.14
N SER A 39 -10.66 1.37 -4.46
CA SER A 39 -10.19 0.09 -4.99
C SER A 39 -10.25 -1.04 -3.95
N VAL A 40 -9.91 -0.78 -2.68
CA VAL A 40 -10.01 -1.76 -1.58
C VAL A 40 -11.46 -2.11 -1.28
N VAL A 41 -12.36 -1.12 -1.22
CA VAL A 41 -13.82 -1.35 -1.11
C VAL A 41 -14.31 -2.20 -2.27
N GLY A 42 -13.85 -1.90 -3.48
CA GLY A 42 -14.13 -2.70 -4.66
C GLY A 42 -13.71 -4.17 -4.50
N VAL A 43 -12.45 -4.43 -4.11
CA VAL A 43 -11.94 -5.80 -3.86
C VAL A 43 -12.78 -6.49 -2.81
N PHE A 44 -13.11 -5.79 -1.72
CA PHE A 44 -13.90 -6.33 -0.63
C PHE A 44 -15.31 -6.71 -1.07
N LEU A 45 -16.00 -5.84 -1.81
CA LEU A 45 -17.33 -6.12 -2.34
C LEU A 45 -17.29 -7.27 -3.34
N ALA A 46 -16.30 -7.30 -4.23
CA ALA A 46 -16.12 -8.40 -5.16
C ALA A 46 -15.86 -9.72 -4.44
N SER A 47 -15.11 -9.73 -3.34
CA SER A 47 -14.88 -10.95 -2.55
C SER A 47 -16.15 -11.55 -1.93
N ALA A 48 -17.23 -10.77 -1.83
CA ALA A 48 -18.51 -11.24 -1.31
C ALA A 48 -19.39 -11.91 -2.38
N ALA A 49 -19.00 -11.87 -3.66
CA ALA A 49 -19.72 -12.57 -4.71
C ALA A 49 -19.62 -14.11 -4.54
N PRO A 50 -20.59 -14.87 -5.09
CA PRO A 50 -20.64 -16.33 -4.95
C PRO A 50 -19.63 -17.01 -5.89
N TRP A 51 -18.34 -16.77 -5.64
CA TRP A 51 -17.25 -17.35 -6.40
C TRP A 51 -17.15 -18.87 -6.16
N PRO A 52 -16.69 -19.63 -7.16
CA PRO A 52 -16.27 -21.00 -6.91
C PRO A 52 -15.05 -20.99 -5.98
N ARG A 53 -14.95 -22.02 -5.13
CA ARG A 53 -13.81 -22.16 -4.23
C ARG A 53 -12.57 -22.59 -5.01
N PHE A 54 -11.45 -21.94 -4.71
CA PHE A 54 -10.14 -22.27 -5.26
C PHE A 54 -9.13 -22.52 -4.15
N ASP A 55 -8.09 -23.29 -4.44
CA ASP A 55 -6.98 -23.44 -3.50
C ASP A 55 -6.30 -22.08 -3.29
N LEU A 56 -6.33 -21.59 -2.04
CA LEU A 56 -5.67 -20.35 -1.63
C LEU A 56 -4.19 -20.32 -2.03
N ARG A 57 -3.50 -21.48 -2.08
CA ARG A 57 -2.12 -21.57 -2.54
C ARG A 57 -1.96 -21.18 -4.00
N LEU A 58 -2.84 -21.68 -4.87
CA LEU A 58 -2.82 -21.35 -6.30
C LEU A 58 -3.15 -19.88 -6.54
N ILE A 59 -4.16 -19.35 -5.84
CA ILE A 59 -4.50 -17.92 -5.90
C ILE A 59 -3.31 -17.08 -5.44
N SER A 60 -2.66 -17.44 -4.33
CA SER A 60 -1.52 -16.71 -3.79
C SER A 60 -0.34 -16.70 -4.75
N ILE A 61 -0.07 -17.83 -5.43
CA ILE A 61 0.94 -17.89 -6.50
C ILE A 61 0.56 -16.92 -7.62
N GLY A 62 -0.69 -16.94 -8.09
CA GLY A 62 -1.18 -16.03 -9.12
C GLY A 62 -1.02 -14.55 -8.75
N VAL A 63 -1.42 -14.17 -7.53
CA VAL A 63 -1.23 -12.81 -6.99
C VAL A 63 0.25 -12.44 -6.96
N PHE A 64 1.12 -13.32 -6.44
CA PHE A 64 2.55 -13.08 -6.39
C PHE A 64 3.16 -12.90 -7.79
N THR A 65 2.79 -13.75 -8.75
CA THR A 65 3.23 -13.65 -10.15
C THR A 65 2.80 -12.34 -10.79
N LEU A 66 1.56 -11.88 -10.54
CA LEU A 66 1.06 -10.60 -11.05
C LEU A 66 1.82 -9.41 -10.44
N ILE A 67 2.03 -9.41 -9.12
CA ILE A 67 2.81 -8.38 -8.42
C ILE A 67 4.26 -8.36 -8.94
N PHE A 68 4.88 -9.54 -9.12
CA PHE A 68 6.21 -9.67 -9.67
C PHE A 68 6.29 -9.13 -11.10
N THR A 69 5.30 -9.46 -11.94
CA THR A 69 5.21 -8.96 -13.33
C THR A 69 5.07 -7.43 -13.37
N LEU A 70 4.18 -6.87 -12.55
CA LEU A 70 4.04 -5.42 -12.40
C LEU A 70 5.34 -4.75 -11.90
N SER A 71 6.19 -5.49 -11.16
CA SER A 71 7.48 -5.01 -10.66
C SER A 71 8.51 -4.97 -11.77
N LEU A 72 8.58 -6.02 -12.59
CA LEU A 72 9.40 -6.03 -13.79
C LEU A 72 9.00 -4.91 -14.74
N VAL A 73 7.70 -4.75 -15.03
CA VAL A 73 7.19 -3.67 -15.89
C VAL A 73 7.68 -2.30 -15.40
N ARG A 74 7.61 -2.04 -14.08
CA ARG A 74 8.10 -0.78 -13.52
C ARG A 74 9.60 -0.62 -13.63
N ILE A 75 10.38 -1.69 -13.43
CA ILE A 75 11.84 -1.61 -13.56
C ILE A 75 12.21 -1.20 -14.98
N GLU A 76 11.59 -1.81 -15.98
CA GLU A 76 11.89 -1.58 -17.40
C GLU A 76 11.34 -0.24 -17.93
N THR A 77 10.17 0.20 -17.46
CA THR A 77 9.47 1.37 -18.04
C THR A 77 9.48 2.62 -17.14
N ARG A 78 10.27 2.60 -16.06
CA ARG A 78 10.33 3.67 -15.04
C ARG A 78 10.50 5.05 -15.66
N GLY A 79 9.70 6.01 -15.18
CA GLY A 79 9.81 7.42 -15.57
C GLY A 79 9.18 7.75 -16.94
N THR A 80 8.60 6.75 -17.60
CA THR A 80 7.84 6.92 -18.85
C THR A 80 6.34 6.81 -18.59
N GLN A 81 5.52 7.34 -19.51
CA GLN A 81 4.05 7.16 -19.45
C GLN A 81 3.63 5.69 -19.66
N LEU A 82 4.50 4.85 -20.22
CA LEU A 82 4.21 3.43 -20.45
C LEU A 82 4.04 2.68 -19.14
N ASP A 83 4.82 3.02 -18.10
CA ASP A 83 4.70 2.41 -16.77
C ASP A 83 3.29 2.56 -16.20
N GLN A 84 2.74 3.78 -16.25
CA GLN A 84 1.38 4.04 -15.78
C GLN A 84 0.34 3.26 -16.60
N ARG A 85 0.44 3.30 -17.93
CA ARG A 85 -0.54 2.62 -18.81
C ARG A 85 -0.52 1.12 -18.60
N LEU A 86 0.65 0.48 -18.63
CA LEU A 86 0.79 -0.96 -18.44
C LEU A 86 0.36 -1.37 -17.03
N SER A 87 0.73 -0.60 -16.00
CA SER A 87 0.29 -0.85 -14.63
C SER A 87 -1.23 -0.82 -14.50
N LEU A 88 -1.90 0.16 -15.12
CA LEU A 88 -3.37 0.26 -15.10
C LEU A 88 -4.06 -0.83 -15.92
N ILE A 89 -3.46 -1.30 -17.01
CA ILE A 89 -4.00 -2.40 -17.83
C ILE A 89 -3.93 -3.74 -17.06
N LEU A 90 -2.83 -3.97 -16.33
CA LEU A 90 -2.62 -5.20 -15.56
C LEU A 90 -3.33 -5.18 -14.20
N PHE A 91 -3.66 -3.99 -13.68
CA PHE A 91 -4.25 -3.83 -12.35
C PHE A 91 -5.59 -4.58 -12.16
N PRO A 92 -6.55 -4.60 -13.11
CA PRO A 92 -7.78 -5.38 -12.98
C PRO A 92 -7.53 -6.88 -12.73
N ALA A 93 -6.52 -7.48 -13.36
CA ALA A 93 -6.20 -8.89 -13.13
C ALA A 93 -5.70 -9.13 -11.70
N LEU A 94 -4.85 -8.23 -11.18
CA LEU A 94 -4.41 -8.27 -9.78
C LEU A 94 -5.60 -8.07 -8.83
N TRP A 95 -6.44 -7.09 -9.12
CA TRP A 95 -7.62 -6.76 -8.33
C TRP A 95 -8.59 -7.94 -8.19
N VAL A 96 -8.88 -8.63 -9.30
CA VAL A 96 -9.72 -9.84 -9.31
C VAL A 96 -9.06 -10.97 -8.51
N SER A 97 -7.76 -11.19 -8.70
CA SER A 97 -7.02 -12.22 -7.96
C SER A 97 -7.01 -11.95 -6.44
N LEU A 98 -6.89 -10.68 -6.04
CA LEU A 98 -7.01 -10.27 -4.64
C LEU A 98 -8.44 -10.49 -4.10
N ALA A 99 -9.47 -10.26 -4.90
CA ALA A 99 -10.85 -10.53 -4.49
C ALA A 99 -11.09 -12.02 -4.23
N PHE A 100 -10.55 -12.90 -5.08
CA PHE A 100 -10.54 -14.35 -4.84
C PHE A 100 -9.74 -14.72 -3.57
N ALA A 101 -8.55 -14.15 -3.38
CA ALA A 101 -7.75 -14.42 -2.18
C ALA A 101 -8.50 -14.01 -0.91
N LEU A 102 -9.14 -12.84 -0.93
CA LEU A 102 -9.92 -12.32 0.19
C LEU A 102 -11.17 -13.16 0.46
N HIS A 103 -11.82 -13.66 -0.58
CA HIS A 103 -12.95 -14.59 -0.48
C HIS A 103 -12.55 -15.86 0.29
N GLU A 104 -11.45 -16.50 -0.12
CA GLU A 104 -10.93 -17.69 0.54
C GLU A 104 -10.48 -17.40 1.98
N MET A 105 -9.73 -16.32 2.21
CA MET A 105 -9.31 -15.91 3.56
C MET A 105 -10.51 -15.68 4.50
N ARG A 106 -11.56 -15.02 4.00
CA ARG A 106 -12.82 -14.83 4.75
C ARG A 106 -13.48 -16.16 5.08
N SER A 107 -13.49 -17.11 4.15
CA SER A 107 -14.05 -18.45 4.38
C SER A 107 -13.29 -19.23 5.47
N LEU A 108 -11.99 -18.94 5.62
CA LEU A 108 -11.12 -19.46 6.68
C LEU A 108 -11.24 -18.70 8.01
N GLY A 109 -12.15 -17.72 8.11
CA GLY A 109 -12.39 -16.95 9.34
C GLY A 109 -11.41 -15.80 9.58
N TRP A 110 -10.58 -15.43 8.60
CA TRP A 110 -9.70 -14.27 8.74
C TRP A 110 -10.52 -12.97 8.85
N PRO A 111 -10.15 -12.03 9.73
CA PRO A 111 -10.86 -10.77 9.93
C PRO A 111 -10.52 -9.75 8.83
N VAL A 112 -10.77 -10.11 7.57
CA VAL A 112 -10.45 -9.29 6.39
C VAL A 112 -11.10 -7.90 6.38
N TRP A 113 -12.18 -7.74 7.15
CA TRP A 113 -12.87 -6.47 7.33
C TRP A 113 -12.02 -5.43 8.09
N SER A 114 -11.00 -5.84 8.85
CA SER A 114 -10.18 -4.91 9.64
C SER A 114 -9.40 -3.93 8.77
N VAL A 115 -9.01 -4.36 7.56
CA VAL A 115 -8.36 -3.53 6.54
C VAL A 115 -9.26 -2.35 6.13
N LEU A 116 -10.57 -2.58 6.01
CA LEU A 116 -11.53 -1.51 5.68
C LEU A 116 -11.65 -0.48 6.79
N CYS A 117 -11.57 -0.90 8.07
CA CYS A 117 -11.57 0.04 9.19
C CYS A 117 -10.36 0.99 9.10
N GLY A 118 -9.18 0.45 8.79
CA GLY A 118 -7.96 1.23 8.57
C GLY A 118 -8.11 2.22 7.43
N GLU A 119 -8.45 1.73 6.24
CA GLU A 119 -8.63 2.59 5.05
C GLU A 119 -9.69 3.69 5.26
N LEU A 120 -10.83 3.36 5.86
CA LEU A 120 -11.88 4.33 6.14
C LEU A 120 -11.35 5.44 7.08
N ALA A 121 -10.61 5.07 8.13
CA ALA A 121 -10.00 6.04 9.02
C ALA A 121 -8.93 6.90 8.33
N LEU A 122 -8.18 6.36 7.35
CA LEU A 122 -7.26 7.14 6.51
C LEU A 122 -7.99 8.17 5.66
N VAL A 123 -9.09 7.77 5.03
CA VAL A 123 -9.92 8.67 4.22
C VAL A 123 -10.57 9.76 5.07
N ILE A 124 -11.11 9.40 6.24
CA ILE A 124 -11.69 10.38 7.17
C ILE A 124 -10.63 11.41 7.59
N TYR A 125 -9.42 10.96 7.95
CA TYR A 125 -8.33 11.87 8.24
C TYR A 125 -7.99 12.75 7.04
N ALA A 126 -7.80 12.16 5.86
CA ALA A 126 -7.45 12.89 4.64
C ALA A 126 -8.53 13.90 4.21
N ALA A 127 -9.81 13.59 4.46
CA ALA A 127 -10.94 14.48 4.17
C ALA A 127 -11.01 15.64 5.15
N THR A 128 -10.80 15.38 6.44
CA THR A 128 -10.94 16.38 7.52
C THR A 128 -9.69 17.24 7.72
N CYS A 129 -8.50 16.73 7.41
CA CYS A 129 -7.27 17.52 7.54
C CYS A 129 -7.27 18.67 6.51
N GLY A 130 -7.04 19.89 6.98
CA GLY A 130 -7.02 21.07 6.12
C GLY A 130 -5.68 21.24 5.41
N ARG A 131 -5.07 22.40 5.65
CA ARG A 131 -3.73 22.73 5.14
C ARG A 131 -2.66 21.85 5.78
N ASP A 132 -2.71 21.61 7.09
CA ASP A 132 -1.63 20.95 7.84
C ASP A 132 -1.69 19.41 7.78
N TYR A 133 -1.42 18.86 6.60
CA TYR A 133 -1.35 17.43 6.38
C TYR A 133 -0.06 16.85 6.99
N SER A 134 -0.20 15.88 7.90
CA SER A 134 0.92 15.17 8.52
C SER A 134 0.78 13.67 8.35
N TRP A 135 1.79 13.02 7.78
CA TRP A 135 1.82 11.55 7.64
C TRP A 135 1.84 10.84 8.99
N PHE A 136 2.54 11.38 9.97
CA PHE A 136 2.54 10.84 11.33
C PHE A 136 1.17 11.01 11.99
N GLY A 137 0.56 12.18 11.84
CA GLY A 137 -0.79 12.46 12.34
C GLY A 137 -1.83 11.53 11.72
N GLN A 138 -1.75 11.32 10.41
CA GLN A 138 -2.59 10.37 9.68
C GLN A 138 -2.42 8.95 10.21
N TRP A 139 -1.18 8.45 10.28
CA TRP A 139 -0.91 7.11 10.79
C TRP A 139 -1.46 6.93 12.22
N PHE A 140 -1.11 7.84 13.13
CA PHE A 140 -1.47 7.71 14.54
C PHE A 140 -2.99 7.78 14.77
N LEU A 141 -3.64 8.81 14.22
CA LEU A 141 -5.09 9.02 14.44
C LEU A 141 -5.92 7.96 13.71
N SER A 142 -5.52 7.57 12.49
CA SER A 142 -6.20 6.49 11.79
C SER A 142 -5.99 5.15 12.48
N LEU A 143 -4.81 4.87 13.05
CA LEU A 143 -4.57 3.65 13.84
C LEU A 143 -5.45 3.57 15.07
N VAL A 144 -5.53 4.64 15.86
CA VAL A 144 -6.38 4.70 17.06
C VAL A 144 -7.85 4.53 16.67
N GLY A 145 -8.35 5.34 15.73
CA GLY A 145 -9.74 5.32 15.32
C GLY A 145 -10.17 3.98 14.71
N SER A 146 -9.36 3.41 13.82
CA SER A 146 -9.64 2.10 13.22
C SER A 146 -9.52 0.95 14.22
N SER A 147 -8.63 1.04 15.22
CA SER A 147 -8.52 0.01 16.28
C SER A 147 -9.78 -0.02 17.15
N VAL A 148 -10.32 1.14 17.51
CA VAL A 148 -11.61 1.24 18.21
C VAL A 148 -12.73 0.68 17.34
N ALA A 149 -12.78 1.04 16.06
CA ALA A 149 -13.77 0.48 15.13
C ALA A 149 -13.67 -1.05 15.03
N CYS A 150 -12.45 -1.60 14.97
CA CYS A 150 -12.25 -3.05 14.94
C CYS A 150 -12.76 -3.73 16.21
N TRP A 151 -12.44 -3.16 17.37
CA TRP A 151 -12.94 -3.69 18.63
C TRP A 151 -14.48 -3.66 18.71
N LEU A 152 -15.11 -2.55 18.28
CA LEU A 152 -16.57 -2.42 18.25
C LEU A 152 -17.23 -3.45 17.33
N VAL A 153 -16.72 -3.61 16.09
CA VAL A 153 -17.23 -4.60 15.14
C VAL A 153 -17.10 -6.01 15.71
N ALA A 154 -15.94 -6.33 16.29
CA ALA A 154 -15.71 -7.66 16.84
C ALA A 154 -16.59 -7.96 18.06
N ASN A 155 -16.80 -6.98 18.95
CA ASN A 155 -17.69 -7.09 20.10
C ASN A 155 -19.15 -7.28 19.66
N GLN A 156 -19.60 -6.49 18.67
CA GLN A 156 -20.97 -6.59 18.12
C GLN A 156 -21.24 -7.95 17.46
N LEU A 157 -20.21 -8.55 16.85
CA LEU A 157 -20.31 -9.86 16.21
C LEU A 157 -20.01 -11.03 17.17
N GLY A 158 -19.71 -10.76 18.44
CA GLY A 158 -19.37 -11.79 19.42
C GLY A 158 -18.13 -12.61 19.06
N LEU A 159 -17.15 -12.00 18.38
CA LEU A 159 -15.94 -12.69 17.93
C LEU A 159 -15.02 -13.01 19.11
N PRO A 160 -14.28 -14.13 19.07
CA PRO A 160 -13.35 -14.48 20.14
C PRO A 160 -12.18 -13.48 20.20
N ALA A 161 -11.60 -13.32 21.39
CA ALA A 161 -10.50 -12.37 21.64
C ALA A 161 -9.29 -12.60 20.71
N SER A 162 -9.02 -13.84 20.30
CA SER A 162 -7.96 -14.17 19.33
C SER A 162 -8.20 -13.49 17.98
N THR A 163 -9.44 -13.50 17.46
CA THR A 163 -9.79 -12.82 16.20
C THR A 163 -9.65 -11.31 16.33
N VAL A 164 -9.97 -10.73 17.50
CA VAL A 164 -9.77 -9.30 17.76
C VAL A 164 -8.28 -8.94 17.64
N TRP A 165 -7.40 -9.71 18.27
CA TRP A 165 -5.95 -9.48 18.20
C TRP A 165 -5.43 -9.60 16.77
N VAL A 166 -5.85 -10.61 16.02
CA VAL A 166 -5.48 -10.75 14.60
C VAL A 166 -5.99 -9.56 13.79
N ALA A 167 -7.22 -9.10 14.02
CA ALA A 167 -7.80 -7.95 13.34
C ALA A 167 -6.99 -6.67 13.61
N LEU A 168 -6.65 -6.40 14.87
CA LEU A 168 -5.87 -5.24 15.30
C LEU A 168 -4.45 -5.25 14.72
N LEU A 169 -3.76 -6.39 14.78
CA LEU A 169 -2.41 -6.54 14.22
C LEU A 169 -2.41 -6.39 12.70
N THR A 170 -3.38 -7.01 12.02
CA THR A 170 -3.53 -6.89 10.56
C THR A 170 -3.79 -5.44 10.16
N ASN A 171 -4.70 -4.76 10.86
CA ASN A 171 -4.99 -3.34 10.63
C ASN A 171 -3.77 -2.44 10.88
N ALA A 172 -3.05 -2.66 11.99
CA ALA A 172 -1.86 -1.88 12.32
C ALA A 172 -0.73 -2.06 11.30
N GLY A 173 -0.46 -3.31 10.90
CA GLY A 173 0.53 -3.63 9.87
C GLY A 173 0.16 -3.02 8.52
N PHE A 174 -1.10 -3.16 8.12
CA PHE A 174 -1.63 -2.59 6.89
C PHE A 174 -1.53 -1.05 6.87
N LEU A 175 -1.97 -0.36 7.92
CA LEU A 175 -1.90 1.09 8.02
C LEU A 175 -0.46 1.61 7.99
N THR A 176 0.44 0.94 8.72
CA THR A 176 1.86 1.30 8.73
C THR A 176 2.44 1.19 7.32
N TYR A 177 2.13 0.11 6.60
CA TYR A 177 2.54 -0.08 5.21
C TYR A 177 1.96 1.01 4.29
N VAL A 178 0.64 1.22 4.28
CA VAL A 178 -0.01 2.15 3.35
C VAL A 178 0.42 3.59 3.58
N VAL A 179 0.52 4.05 4.84
CA VAL A 179 0.95 5.43 5.12
C VAL A 179 2.41 5.64 4.76
N TYR A 180 3.29 4.70 5.11
CA TYR A 180 4.70 4.75 4.73
C TYR A 180 4.85 4.82 3.21
N ASP A 181 4.18 3.92 2.49
CA ASP A 181 4.35 3.82 1.04
C ASP A 181 3.70 5.02 0.31
N SER A 182 2.58 5.53 0.81
CA SER A 182 1.96 6.78 0.33
C SER A 182 2.92 7.98 0.45
N ALA A 183 3.63 8.09 1.58
CA ALA A 183 4.63 9.15 1.76
C ALA A 183 5.79 9.01 0.76
N MET A 184 6.23 7.78 0.50
CA MET A 184 7.31 7.49 -0.46
C MET A 184 6.86 7.61 -1.93
N ILE A 185 5.58 7.39 -2.25
CA ILE A 185 5.03 7.52 -3.61
C ILE A 185 5.16 8.95 -4.14
N MET A 186 5.06 9.96 -3.28
CA MET A 186 5.24 11.36 -3.69
C MET A 186 6.59 11.64 -4.37
N ARG A 187 7.63 10.87 -4.03
CA ARG A 187 8.96 10.98 -4.66
C ARG A 187 9.07 10.19 -5.97
N ARG A 188 8.18 9.21 -6.17
CA ARG A 188 8.23 8.22 -7.26
C ARG A 188 7.24 8.47 -8.39
N ARG A 189 6.28 9.39 -8.22
CA ARG A 189 5.19 9.68 -9.16
C ARG A 189 5.00 11.17 -9.36
N ARG A 190 4.50 11.57 -10.53
CA ARG A 190 4.05 12.94 -10.83
C ARG A 190 2.60 13.15 -10.37
N ILE A 191 2.15 14.40 -10.24
CA ILE A 191 0.81 14.74 -9.72
C ILE A 191 -0.33 14.12 -10.55
N ASP A 192 -0.15 14.01 -11.86
CA ASP A 192 -1.11 13.46 -12.81
C ASP A 192 -1.15 11.92 -12.81
N GLU A 193 -0.18 11.27 -12.16
CA GLU A 193 -0.02 9.81 -12.14
C GLU A 193 -0.70 9.13 -10.94
N ALA A 194 -1.76 9.73 -10.39
CA ALA A 194 -2.45 9.21 -9.19
C ALA A 194 -2.96 7.76 -9.36
N GLY A 195 -3.37 7.37 -10.58
CA GLY A 195 -3.74 5.97 -10.85
C GLY A 195 -2.57 5.01 -10.74
N GLY A 196 -1.41 5.37 -11.29
CA GLY A 196 -0.18 4.57 -11.15
C GLY A 196 0.31 4.51 -9.71
N ALA A 197 0.15 5.59 -8.94
CA ALA A 197 0.41 5.62 -7.50
C ALA A 197 -0.44 4.60 -6.73
N VAL A 198 -1.73 4.42 -7.07
CA VAL A 198 -2.57 3.40 -6.42
C VAL A 198 -2.06 2.00 -6.74
N VAL A 199 -1.70 1.71 -7.99
CA VAL A 199 -1.12 0.40 -8.35
C VAL A 199 0.20 0.14 -7.62
N ASP A 200 1.00 1.20 -7.40
CA ASP A 200 2.23 1.10 -6.61
C ASP A 200 1.94 0.60 -5.19
N LEU A 201 0.88 1.10 -4.52
CA LEU A 201 0.52 0.65 -3.16
C LEU A 201 0.24 -0.87 -3.08
N TYR A 202 -0.29 -1.48 -4.14
CA TYR A 202 -0.51 -2.93 -4.17
C TYR A 202 0.78 -3.71 -4.45
N ARG A 203 1.61 -3.17 -5.33
CA ARG A 203 2.80 -3.88 -5.80
C ARG A 203 3.96 -3.80 -4.83
N ASP A 204 4.10 -2.65 -4.17
CA ASP A 204 5.27 -2.26 -3.42
C ASP A 204 5.46 -3.09 -2.12
N VAL A 205 4.60 -4.09 -1.87
CA VAL A 205 4.79 -5.17 -0.89
C VAL A 205 6.11 -5.92 -1.15
N LEU A 206 6.52 -6.08 -2.41
CA LEU A 206 7.81 -6.68 -2.77
C LEU A 206 9.00 -5.73 -2.61
N ASN A 207 8.78 -4.44 -2.33
CA ASN A 207 9.88 -3.49 -2.20
C ASN A 207 10.79 -3.79 -1.03
N VAL A 208 10.38 -4.58 -0.04
CA VAL A 208 11.27 -5.04 1.03
C VAL A 208 12.50 -5.77 0.46
N PHE A 209 12.30 -6.60 -0.57
CA PHE A 209 13.38 -7.33 -1.25
C PHE A 209 14.24 -6.37 -2.09
N GLY A 210 13.60 -5.48 -2.86
CA GLY A 210 14.31 -4.48 -3.65
C GLY A 210 15.10 -3.48 -2.79
N TYR A 211 14.60 -3.16 -1.59
CA TYR A 211 15.27 -2.33 -0.61
C TYR A 211 16.53 -3.02 -0.08
N ALA A 212 16.44 -4.29 0.32
CA ALA A 212 17.61 -5.06 0.77
C ALA A 212 18.72 -5.12 -0.29
N VAL A 213 18.37 -5.38 -1.55
CA VAL A 213 19.34 -5.40 -2.67
C VAL A 213 19.98 -4.03 -2.88
N ARG A 214 19.19 -2.95 -2.80
CA ARG A 214 19.71 -1.58 -2.94
C ARG A 214 20.61 -1.17 -1.77
N CYS A 215 20.25 -1.52 -0.54
CA CYS A 215 21.12 -1.33 0.63
C CYS A 215 22.45 -2.04 0.43
N TRP A 216 22.42 -3.31 0.02
CA TRP A 216 23.63 -4.08 -0.24
C TRP A 216 24.51 -3.43 -1.33
N ARG A 217 23.91 -3.00 -2.44
CA ARG A 217 24.63 -2.29 -3.52
C ARG A 217 25.23 -0.97 -3.04
N HIS A 218 24.46 -0.17 -2.31
CA HIS A 218 24.91 1.09 -1.75
C HIS A 218 26.09 0.88 -0.77
N TRP A 219 25.98 -0.10 0.12
CA TRP A 219 27.05 -0.45 1.04
C TRP A 219 28.32 -0.91 0.32
N LYS A 220 28.18 -1.67 -0.77
CA LYS A 220 29.31 -2.08 -1.61
C LYS A 220 29.95 -0.89 -2.32
N GLN A 221 29.16 0.04 -2.86
CA GLN A 221 29.64 1.24 -3.57
C GLN A 221 30.40 2.19 -2.65
N HIS A 222 29.92 2.38 -1.42
CA HIS A 222 30.54 3.30 -0.45
C HIS A 222 31.55 2.63 0.49
N GLY A 223 31.81 1.32 0.33
CA GLY A 223 32.80 0.61 1.13
C GLY A 223 32.48 0.57 2.63
N ILE A 224 31.20 0.61 3.02
CA ILE A 224 30.78 0.74 4.43
C ILE A 224 31.19 -0.48 5.28
N TRP A 225 31.25 -1.68 4.68
CA TRP A 225 31.60 -2.92 5.38
C TRP A 225 33.09 -3.28 5.34
N ILE A 226 33.91 -2.50 4.62
CA ILE A 226 35.35 -2.77 4.54
C ILE A 226 36.01 -1.87 5.59
N PRO A 227 36.43 -2.39 6.75
CA PRO A 227 37.23 -1.61 7.68
C PRO A 227 38.51 -1.18 6.95
N ARG A 228 38.73 0.14 6.88
CA ARG A 228 40.00 0.69 6.42
C ARG A 228 41.01 0.69 7.56
#